data_AF-A0A9X2XSD0-F1
#
_entry.id   AF-A0A9X2XSD0-F1
#
_cell.length_a   1.000
_cell.length_b   1.000
_cell.length_c   1.000
_cell.angle_alpha   90.00
_cell.angle_beta   90.00
_cell.angle_gamma   90.00
#
_symmetry.space_group_name_H-M   'P 1'
#
loop_
_entity.id
_entity.type
_entity.pdbx_description
1 polymer ?
#
loop_
_entity_poly.entity_id
_entity_poly.type
_entity_poly.pdbx_seq_one_letter_code
_entity_poly.pdbx_strand_id
1 'polypeptide(L)'
;MSKQNLQTNVLPFDWPEETILMYFNKKEQPNSYRLNNSRFPKRWATLFPDLNPPDFIYTSFEQPEEGFVSQAIDVRTDHPGFVQHYYHHKLHQHFKEQDELIVAPGFTNGINIWEPENETADCYGFERFFLRVQLRTLSDLPEMVIAYKGPIEVLKSSIADNISFVPTTTLEWVLAGKRLARYIDYVREGNVDFGGAYPVLNSGLRKALGMAAPPRGQPNQYTAHYQYIKDFCSQYLYTAAFRACIPVLNRFLPANSKLVQVIHQNNHHQQPGKRTRQAEKNTSWN
;
A
#
# COMPACT_ATOMS: atom_id res chain seq x y z
N MET A 1 -0.20 -33.62 19.85
CA MET A 1 -0.16 -32.72 18.67
C MET A 1 -0.18 -31.29 19.19
N SER A 2 0.86 -30.49 18.92
CA SER A 2 0.87 -29.07 19.34
C SER A 2 -0.09 -28.29 18.46
N LYS A 3 -1.00 -27.54 19.10
CA LYS A 3 -1.93 -26.63 18.43
C LYS A 3 -1.10 -25.47 17.86
N GLN A 4 -0.81 -25.46 16.56
CA GLN A 4 -0.15 -24.30 15.93
C GLN A 4 -1.11 -23.11 16.00
N ASN A 5 -0.74 -22.08 16.75
CA ASN A 5 -1.52 -20.87 16.90
C ASN A 5 -1.11 -19.87 15.81
N LEU A 6 -1.66 -20.04 14.60
CA LEU A 6 -1.36 -19.18 13.46
C LEU A 6 -1.98 -17.80 13.67
N GLN A 7 -1.21 -16.75 13.37
CA GLN A 7 -1.66 -15.36 13.43
C GLN A 7 -1.78 -14.78 12.02
N THR A 8 -2.68 -13.82 11.86
CA THR A 8 -2.74 -13.00 10.64
C THR A 8 -1.74 -11.84 10.75
N ASN A 9 -1.50 -11.13 9.64
CA ASN A 9 -0.77 -9.85 9.65
C ASN A 9 -1.75 -8.66 9.67
N VAL A 10 -2.85 -8.81 10.43
CA VAL A 10 -3.93 -7.83 10.51
C VAL A 10 -4.04 -7.30 11.93
N LEU A 11 -3.86 -5.99 12.07
CA LEU A 11 -4.05 -5.27 13.33
C LEU A 11 -5.44 -4.63 13.35
N PRO A 12 -6.33 -5.03 14.25
CA PRO A 12 -7.56 -4.29 14.47
C PRO A 12 -7.24 -2.96 15.16
N PHE A 13 -8.10 -1.96 14.97
CA PHE A 13 -8.02 -0.69 15.67
C PHE A 13 -9.41 -0.22 16.09
N ASP A 14 -9.48 0.62 17.10
CA ASP A 14 -10.77 1.10 17.59
C ASP A 14 -11.38 2.14 16.64
N TRP A 15 -12.71 2.12 16.54
CA TRP A 15 -13.42 3.24 15.94
C TRP A 15 -13.23 4.48 16.82
N PRO A 16 -13.21 5.70 16.24
CA PRO A 16 -13.34 6.90 17.06
C PRO A 16 -14.64 6.86 17.87
N GLU A 17 -14.62 7.46 19.05
CA GLU A 17 -15.78 7.56 19.94
C GLU A 17 -16.77 8.62 19.46
N GLU A 18 -16.26 9.69 18.85
CA GLU A 18 -17.03 10.83 18.37
C GLU A 18 -16.99 10.95 16.84
N THR A 19 -17.89 11.78 16.29
CA THR A 19 -17.85 12.17 14.88
C THR A 19 -16.62 13.02 14.59
N ILE A 20 -16.04 12.84 13.42
CA ILE A 20 -14.89 13.61 12.97
C ILE A 20 -15.38 14.80 12.14
N LEU A 21 -14.96 16.02 12.51
CA LEU A 21 -15.26 17.19 11.70
C LEU A 21 -14.37 17.18 10.46
N MET A 22 -14.98 17.14 9.28
CA MET A 22 -14.28 17.14 8.00
C MET A 22 -14.75 18.28 7.09
N TYR A 23 -13.89 18.72 6.18
CA TYR A 23 -14.08 19.90 5.34
C TYR A 23 -14.16 19.51 3.86
N PHE A 24 -15.09 20.12 3.12
CA PHE A 24 -15.36 19.81 1.71
C PHE A 24 -15.53 21.06 0.83
N ASN A 25 -15.21 20.95 -0.45
CA ASN A 25 -15.40 22.00 -1.45
C ASN A 25 -15.83 21.40 -2.81
N LYS A 26 -16.53 22.18 -3.64
CA LYS A 26 -16.83 21.83 -5.04
C LYS A 26 -15.64 22.09 -5.98
N LYS A 27 -14.73 22.99 -5.59
CA LYS A 27 -13.58 23.39 -6.40
C LYS A 27 -12.29 22.78 -5.87
N GLU A 28 -11.42 22.37 -6.78
CA GLU A 28 -10.07 21.96 -6.45
C GLU A 28 -9.30 23.15 -5.88
N GLN A 29 -8.58 22.89 -4.80
CA GLN A 29 -7.65 23.83 -4.18
C GLN A 29 -6.32 23.11 -3.87
N PRO A 30 -5.22 23.85 -3.65
CA PRO A 30 -3.99 23.27 -3.12
C PRO A 30 -4.27 22.41 -1.87
N ASN A 31 -3.56 21.30 -1.72
CA ASN A 31 -3.71 20.35 -0.59
C ASN A 31 -5.08 19.64 -0.46
N SER A 32 -5.98 19.83 -1.41
CA SER A 32 -7.27 19.13 -1.43
C SER A 32 -7.18 17.76 -2.13
N TYR A 33 -8.00 16.82 -1.67
CA TYR A 33 -8.10 15.48 -2.19
C TYR A 33 -9.41 15.29 -2.93
N ARG A 34 -9.33 14.89 -4.20
CA ARG A 34 -10.48 14.66 -5.06
C ARG A 34 -11.25 13.40 -4.65
N LEU A 35 -12.54 13.54 -4.41
CA LEU A 35 -13.49 12.46 -4.20
C LEU A 35 -14.37 12.29 -5.45
N ASN A 36 -14.53 11.05 -5.89
CA ASN A 36 -15.50 10.69 -6.92
C ASN A 36 -16.86 10.39 -6.26
N ASN A 37 -17.95 10.60 -6.99
CA ASN A 37 -19.34 10.40 -6.51
C ASN A 37 -19.58 9.01 -5.86
N SER A 38 -18.92 7.96 -6.36
CA SER A 38 -18.96 6.60 -5.79
C SER A 38 -18.37 6.49 -4.37
N ARG A 39 -17.74 7.56 -3.86
CA ARG A 39 -17.10 7.63 -2.54
C ARG A 39 -17.50 8.89 -1.77
N PHE A 40 -18.61 9.52 -2.13
CA PHE A 40 -19.08 10.68 -1.36
C PHE A 40 -19.54 10.26 0.05
N PRO A 41 -19.35 11.13 1.06
CA PRO A 41 -19.91 10.89 2.38
C PRO A 41 -21.44 10.85 2.30
N LYS A 42 -22.11 10.08 3.16
CA LYS A 42 -23.57 9.83 3.08
C LYS A 42 -24.43 11.09 3.00
N ARG A 43 -23.99 12.18 3.62
CA ARG A 43 -24.72 13.46 3.71
C ARG A 43 -24.16 14.54 2.78
N TRP A 44 -23.48 14.16 1.70
CA TRP A 44 -22.90 15.11 0.73
C TRP A 44 -23.96 16.03 0.11
N ALA A 45 -25.16 15.51 -0.18
CA ALA A 45 -26.23 16.27 -0.85
C ALA A 45 -26.76 17.41 0.02
N THR A 46 -26.62 17.32 1.35
CA THR A 46 -26.95 18.42 2.26
C THR A 46 -25.93 19.55 2.18
N LEU A 47 -24.65 19.23 1.94
CA LEU A 47 -23.60 20.24 1.76
C LEU A 47 -23.70 20.91 0.40
N PHE A 48 -24.06 20.13 -0.62
CA PHE A 48 -24.03 20.53 -2.01
C PHE A 48 -25.33 20.15 -2.73
N PRO A 49 -26.47 20.78 -2.39
CA PRO A 49 -27.78 20.41 -2.94
C PRO A 49 -27.87 20.60 -4.46
N ASP A 50 -27.13 21.58 -5.00
CA ASP A 50 -27.13 21.87 -6.45
C ASP A 50 -26.12 21.04 -7.24
N LEU A 51 -25.39 20.12 -6.60
CA LEU A 51 -24.39 19.30 -7.28
C LEU A 51 -25.08 18.11 -7.97
N ASN A 52 -24.95 18.04 -9.29
CA ASN A 52 -25.50 16.95 -10.08
C ASN A 52 -24.38 15.93 -10.39
N PRO A 53 -24.44 14.67 -9.93
CA PRO A 53 -23.40 13.68 -10.26
C PRO A 53 -23.34 13.51 -11.80
N PRO A 54 -22.17 13.53 -12.47
CA PRO A 54 -20.93 12.82 -12.16
C PRO A 54 -19.77 13.70 -11.66
N ASP A 55 -20.08 14.85 -11.07
CA ASP A 55 -19.08 15.80 -10.56
C ASP A 55 -18.21 15.23 -9.43
N PHE A 56 -17.06 15.86 -9.22
CA PHE A 56 -16.18 15.60 -8.09
C PHE A 56 -16.42 16.62 -6.98
N ILE A 57 -16.18 16.20 -5.74
CA ILE A 57 -15.96 17.13 -4.62
C ILE A 57 -14.52 16.96 -4.13
N TYR A 58 -14.04 17.91 -3.38
CA TYR A 58 -12.70 17.94 -2.83
C TYR A 58 -12.79 17.99 -1.31
N THR A 59 -11.86 17.36 -0.62
CA THR A 59 -11.79 17.38 0.84
C THR A 59 -10.37 17.65 1.31
N SER A 60 -10.22 18.43 2.36
CA SER A 60 -8.98 18.58 3.13
C SER A 60 -9.01 17.69 4.39
N PHE A 61 -9.98 16.76 4.44
CA PHE A 61 -10.31 15.94 5.60
C PHE A 61 -10.49 16.80 6.85
N GLU A 62 -9.64 16.65 7.87
CA GLU A 62 -9.73 17.37 9.13
C GLU A 62 -9.15 18.79 9.08
N GLN A 63 -8.48 19.17 8.00
CA GLN A 63 -7.82 20.49 7.92
C GLN A 63 -8.82 21.57 7.46
N PRO A 64 -9.07 22.62 8.26
CA PRO A 64 -9.89 23.73 7.83
C PRO A 64 -9.18 24.51 6.71
N GLU A 65 -9.89 24.77 5.61
CA GLU A 65 -9.39 25.48 4.45
C GLU A 65 -10.40 26.56 4.01
N GLU A 66 -9.91 27.66 3.45
CA GLU A 66 -10.77 28.78 3.06
C GLU A 66 -11.79 28.37 1.98
N GLY A 67 -13.06 28.65 2.25
CA GLY A 67 -14.17 28.31 1.36
C GLY A 67 -14.59 26.84 1.42
N PHE A 68 -14.00 26.01 2.29
CA PHE A 68 -14.51 24.67 2.56
C PHE A 68 -15.68 24.72 3.56
N VAL A 69 -16.66 23.84 3.36
CA VAL A 69 -17.80 23.65 4.25
C VAL A 69 -17.53 22.45 5.15
N SER A 70 -17.77 22.59 6.45
CA SER A 70 -17.54 21.52 7.42
C SER A 70 -18.76 20.59 7.56
N GLN A 71 -18.49 19.32 7.88
CA GLN A 71 -19.49 18.31 8.18
C GLN A 71 -18.95 17.34 9.24
N ALA A 72 -19.76 17.09 10.27
CA ALA A 72 -19.49 16.01 11.22
C ALA A 72 -19.77 14.65 10.56
N ILE A 73 -18.74 13.81 10.48
CA ILE A 73 -18.78 12.48 9.87
C ILE A 73 -18.69 11.40 10.95
N ASP A 74 -19.67 10.49 10.98
CA ASP A 74 -19.54 9.24 11.73
C ASP A 74 -18.90 8.16 10.85
N VAL A 75 -17.57 8.01 10.96
CA VAL A 75 -16.82 7.04 10.14
C VAL A 75 -17.21 5.57 10.40
N ARG A 76 -17.92 5.27 11.48
CA ARG A 76 -18.42 3.92 11.76
C ARG A 76 -19.59 3.55 10.86
N THR A 77 -20.37 4.55 10.46
CA THR A 77 -21.61 4.36 9.70
C THR A 77 -21.59 5.04 8.33
N ASP A 78 -20.59 5.85 7.98
CA ASP A 78 -20.50 6.51 6.67
C ASP A 78 -20.17 5.53 5.51
N HIS A 79 -20.04 6.06 4.30
CA HIS A 79 -19.76 5.30 3.09
C HIS A 79 -18.38 4.60 3.19
N PRO A 80 -18.29 3.26 3.06
CA PRO A 80 -17.03 2.52 3.28
C PRO A 80 -15.87 3.00 2.40
N GLY A 81 -16.15 3.34 1.14
CA GLY A 81 -15.14 3.86 0.22
C GLY A 81 -14.61 5.25 0.61
N PHE A 82 -15.42 6.07 1.28
CA PHE A 82 -15.00 7.36 1.82
C PHE A 82 -14.11 7.14 3.04
N VAL A 83 -14.57 6.30 3.97
CA VAL A 83 -13.84 5.96 5.21
C VAL A 83 -12.47 5.34 4.92
N GLN A 84 -12.38 4.44 3.94
CA GLN A 84 -11.09 3.89 3.50
C GLN A 84 -10.17 4.96 2.90
N HIS A 85 -10.72 5.91 2.15
CA HIS A 85 -9.94 7.00 1.58
C HIS A 85 -9.41 7.95 2.66
N TYR A 86 -10.22 8.22 3.68
CA TYR A 86 -9.83 8.95 4.89
C TYR A 86 -8.66 8.27 5.62
N TYR A 87 -8.77 6.98 5.93
CA TYR A 87 -7.66 6.28 6.60
C TYR A 87 -6.42 6.13 5.72
N HIS A 88 -6.57 5.99 4.40
CA HIS A 88 -5.45 6.06 3.48
C HIS A 88 -4.73 7.41 3.57
N HIS A 89 -5.47 8.52 3.65
CA HIS A 89 -4.89 9.84 3.87
C HIS A 89 -4.17 9.94 5.22
N LYS A 90 -4.78 9.50 6.32
CA LYS A 90 -4.14 9.50 7.66
C LYS A 90 -2.83 8.71 7.67
N LEU A 91 -2.82 7.52 7.08
CA LEU A 91 -1.61 6.71 6.92
C LEU A 91 -0.54 7.46 6.11
N HIS A 92 -0.92 7.99 4.96
CA HIS A 92 0.01 8.68 4.08
C HIS A 92 0.61 9.92 4.74
N GLN A 93 -0.18 10.74 5.43
CA GLN A 93 0.30 11.92 6.16
C GLN A 93 1.30 11.52 7.26
N HIS A 94 0.91 10.60 8.14
CA HIS A 94 1.74 10.18 9.25
C HIS A 94 3.12 9.68 8.81
N PHE A 95 3.18 8.84 7.78
CA PHE A 95 4.46 8.29 7.32
C PHE A 95 5.26 9.25 6.45
N LYS A 96 4.61 10.16 5.71
CA LYS A 96 5.30 11.14 4.87
C LYS A 96 6.06 12.19 5.70
N GLU A 97 5.62 12.44 6.93
CA GLU A 97 6.30 13.30 7.90
C GLU A 97 7.60 12.69 8.45
N GLN A 98 7.85 11.39 8.23
CA GLN A 98 9.04 10.72 8.72
C GLN A 98 10.18 10.84 7.73
N ASP A 99 11.26 11.49 8.13
CA ASP A 99 12.26 11.95 7.17
C ASP A 99 13.07 10.83 6.51
N GLU A 100 13.27 9.72 7.20
CA GLU A 100 14.05 8.58 6.72
C GLU A 100 13.26 7.69 5.74
N LEU A 101 11.93 7.81 5.71
CA LEU A 101 11.08 6.89 4.95
C LEU A 101 10.75 7.41 3.55
N ILE A 102 10.72 6.49 2.59
CA ILE A 102 10.11 6.74 1.28
C ILE A 102 8.69 6.20 1.32
N VAL A 103 7.71 7.08 1.05
CA VAL A 103 6.29 6.75 1.06
C VAL A 103 5.72 6.98 -0.33
N ALA A 104 5.08 5.94 -0.88
CA ALA A 104 4.49 5.98 -2.21
C ALA A 104 3.07 5.38 -2.20
N PRO A 105 2.15 5.90 -3.02
CA PRO A 105 0.81 5.31 -3.14
C PRO A 105 0.89 3.88 -3.69
N GLY A 106 0.02 3.00 -3.19
CA GLY A 106 -0.19 1.66 -3.71
C GLY A 106 -1.47 1.55 -4.54
N PHE A 107 -1.59 0.47 -5.32
CA PHE A 107 -2.69 0.29 -6.29
C PHE A 107 -4.08 0.08 -5.64
N THR A 108 -4.16 -0.27 -4.35
CA THR A 108 -5.41 -0.70 -3.67
C THR A 108 -5.80 0.17 -2.47
N ASN A 109 -5.72 1.50 -2.60
CA ASN A 109 -5.95 2.44 -1.48
C ASN A 109 -5.08 2.10 -0.25
N GLY A 110 -3.85 1.66 -0.48
CA GLY A 110 -2.84 1.43 0.54
C GLY A 110 -1.59 2.24 0.21
N ILE A 111 -0.61 2.23 1.11
CA ILE A 111 0.67 2.90 0.93
C ILE A 111 1.80 1.87 0.91
N ASN A 112 2.81 2.13 0.09
CA ASN A 112 4.10 1.47 0.17
C ASN A 112 5.02 2.34 1.02
N ILE A 113 5.75 1.70 1.92
CA ILE A 113 6.74 2.35 2.80
C ILE A 113 8.05 1.62 2.57
N TRP A 114 9.10 2.35 2.24
CA TRP A 114 10.45 1.80 2.13
C TRP A 114 11.27 2.34 3.30
N GLU A 115 11.67 1.42 4.16
CA GLU A 115 12.52 1.68 5.32
C GLU A 115 13.98 1.47 4.90
N PRO A 116 14.87 2.45 5.14
CA PRO A 116 16.29 2.29 4.85
C PRO A 116 16.88 1.07 5.55
N GLU A 117 17.72 0.34 4.83
CA GLU A 117 18.44 -0.84 5.31
C GLU A 117 19.91 -0.73 4.88
N ASN A 118 20.72 -1.74 5.20
CA ASN A 118 22.11 -1.81 4.78
C ASN A 118 22.30 -1.52 3.28
N GLU A 119 23.18 -0.57 2.98
CA GLU A 119 23.60 -0.22 1.62
C GLU A 119 24.88 -0.96 1.19
N THR A 120 25.14 -0.96 -0.11
CA THR A 120 26.37 -1.45 -0.70
C THR A 120 27.17 -0.28 -1.30
N ALA A 121 28.34 -0.57 -1.88
CA ALA A 121 29.13 0.43 -2.59
C ALA A 121 28.32 1.12 -3.70
N ASP A 122 27.48 0.37 -4.41
CA ASP A 122 26.79 0.84 -5.62
C ASP A 122 25.29 1.12 -5.42
N CYS A 123 24.71 0.66 -4.31
CA CYS A 123 23.25 0.70 -4.11
C CYS A 123 22.86 1.12 -2.69
N TYR A 124 21.80 1.91 -2.58
CA TYR A 124 21.00 2.05 -1.35
C TYR A 124 20.08 0.83 -1.20
N GLY A 125 19.99 0.28 0.02
CA GLY A 125 19.11 -0.83 0.36
C GLY A 125 17.88 -0.37 1.13
N PHE A 126 16.73 -1.02 0.89
CA PHE A 126 15.50 -0.74 1.62
C PHE A 126 14.67 -2.00 1.87
N GLU A 127 14.03 -2.07 3.03
CA GLU A 127 12.96 -3.02 3.32
C GLU A 127 11.60 -2.41 2.97
N ARG A 128 10.77 -3.18 2.25
CA ARG A 128 9.49 -2.65 1.76
C ARG A 128 8.31 -3.22 2.49
N PHE A 129 7.42 -2.34 2.91
CA PHE A 129 6.16 -2.66 3.56
C PHE A 129 5.00 -2.08 2.75
N PHE A 130 3.86 -2.76 2.83
CA PHE A 130 2.59 -2.30 2.28
C PHE A 130 1.54 -2.30 3.38
N LEU A 131 0.89 -1.15 3.57
CA LEU A 131 -0.15 -0.95 4.57
C LEU A 131 -1.46 -0.57 3.89
N ARG A 132 -2.57 -1.14 4.35
CA ARG A 132 -3.92 -0.79 3.88
C ARG A 132 -4.93 -0.94 5.00
N VAL A 133 -5.90 -0.03 5.05
CA VAL A 133 -7.09 -0.21 5.89
C VAL A 133 -8.17 -0.96 5.12
N GLN A 134 -8.72 -1.99 5.76
CA GLN A 134 -9.95 -2.66 5.37
C GLN A 134 -10.97 -2.54 6.51
N LEU A 135 -12.25 -2.64 6.19
CA LEU A 135 -13.31 -2.44 7.18
C LEU A 135 -14.01 -3.77 7.43
N ARG A 136 -14.01 -4.20 8.70
CA ARG A 136 -14.80 -5.32 9.23
C ARG A 136 -14.75 -6.61 8.39
N THR A 137 -13.55 -7.01 7.96
CA THR A 137 -13.37 -8.17 7.09
C THR A 137 -13.09 -9.45 7.90
N LEU A 138 -12.38 -9.31 9.02
CA LEU A 138 -11.99 -10.41 9.91
C LEU A 138 -12.54 -10.23 11.34
N SER A 139 -13.09 -9.06 11.66
CA SER A 139 -13.62 -8.65 12.96
C SER A 139 -14.74 -7.61 12.79
N ASP A 140 -15.38 -7.18 13.89
CA ASP A 140 -16.33 -6.06 13.88
C ASP A 140 -15.65 -4.68 13.92
N LEU A 141 -14.32 -4.68 14.05
CA LEU A 141 -13.47 -3.49 14.06
C LEU A 141 -12.91 -3.22 12.66
N PRO A 142 -12.47 -1.98 12.39
CA PRO A 142 -11.64 -1.69 11.24
C PRO A 142 -10.24 -2.29 11.45
N GLU A 143 -9.58 -2.56 10.34
CA GLU A 143 -8.42 -3.46 10.30
C GLU A 143 -7.32 -2.88 9.41
N MET A 144 -6.11 -2.84 9.94
CA MET A 144 -4.91 -2.51 9.18
C MET A 144 -4.21 -3.80 8.76
N VAL A 145 -4.13 -4.01 7.46
CA VAL A 145 -3.39 -5.11 6.84
C VAL A 145 -1.96 -4.65 6.57
N ILE A 146 -1.00 -5.45 7.03
CA ILE A 146 0.43 -5.20 6.81
C ILE A 146 1.02 -6.35 6.00
N ALA A 147 1.81 -6.01 4.99
CA ALA A 147 2.55 -6.98 4.21
C ALA A 147 3.99 -6.51 4.01
N TYR A 148 4.94 -7.37 4.36
CA TYR A 148 6.33 -7.21 3.95
C TYR A 148 6.49 -7.71 2.50
N LYS A 149 7.14 -6.88 1.66
CA LYS A 149 7.29 -7.07 0.22
C LYS A 149 8.72 -7.47 -0.18
N GLY A 150 9.60 -7.70 0.79
CA GLY A 150 10.99 -8.03 0.55
C GLY A 150 11.86 -6.80 0.28
N PRO A 151 13.19 -7.01 0.28
CA PRO A 151 14.13 -5.93 0.08
C PRO A 151 14.05 -5.40 -1.35
N ILE A 152 14.50 -4.16 -1.52
CA ILE A 152 14.75 -3.54 -2.82
C ILE A 152 16.04 -2.73 -2.76
N GLU A 153 16.65 -2.52 -3.92
CA GLU A 153 17.85 -1.71 -4.04
C GLU A 153 17.61 -0.58 -5.04
N VAL A 154 18.25 0.55 -4.80
CA VAL A 154 18.28 1.72 -5.68
C VAL A 154 19.73 2.04 -6.00
N LEU A 155 20.07 2.24 -7.27
CA LEU A 155 21.43 2.59 -7.66
C LEU A 155 21.84 3.94 -7.06
N LYS A 156 23.09 4.06 -6.64
CA LYS A 156 23.70 5.34 -6.24
C LYS A 156 24.09 6.19 -7.46
N SER A 157 24.26 5.57 -8.62
CA SER A 157 24.47 6.27 -9.89
C SER A 157 23.13 6.72 -10.49
N SER A 158 23.12 7.93 -11.02
CA SER A 158 21.92 8.55 -11.57
C SER A 158 21.52 7.94 -12.92
N ILE A 159 20.33 8.29 -13.43
CA ILE A 159 19.94 7.92 -14.79
C ILE A 159 20.93 8.50 -15.80
N ALA A 160 21.37 9.75 -15.60
CA ALA A 160 22.32 10.40 -16.49
C ALA A 160 23.64 9.62 -16.62
N ASP A 161 24.11 9.01 -15.52
CA ASP A 161 25.34 8.21 -15.50
C ASP A 161 25.19 6.88 -16.25
N ASN A 162 24.00 6.29 -16.24
CA ASN A 162 23.75 4.93 -16.73
C ASN A 162 23.15 4.88 -18.15
N ILE A 163 22.48 5.94 -18.62
CA ILE A 163 21.66 5.92 -19.84
C ILE A 163 22.44 5.60 -21.12
N SER A 164 23.76 5.85 -21.13
CA SER A 164 24.64 5.56 -22.27
C SER A 164 25.00 4.07 -22.40
N PHE A 165 24.87 3.30 -21.32
CA PHE A 165 25.35 1.91 -21.24
C PHE A 165 24.22 0.91 -20.97
N VAL A 166 23.06 1.39 -20.54
CA VAL A 166 21.91 0.57 -20.18
C VAL A 166 20.71 0.90 -21.07
N PRO A 167 20.04 -0.09 -21.68
CA PRO A 167 18.81 0.15 -22.41
C PRO A 167 17.72 0.74 -21.51
N THR A 168 17.12 1.86 -21.92
CA THR A 168 16.03 2.53 -21.17
C THR A 168 14.80 1.64 -20.97
N THR A 169 14.64 0.61 -21.80
CA THR A 169 13.60 -0.42 -21.65
C THR A 169 13.74 -1.27 -20.38
N THR A 170 14.90 -1.23 -19.73
CA THR A 170 15.14 -1.91 -18.44
C THR A 170 14.82 -1.00 -17.24
N LEU A 171 14.55 0.29 -17.44
CA LEU A 171 14.21 1.24 -16.39
C LEU A 171 12.69 1.22 -16.15
N GLU A 172 12.27 0.69 -15.00
CA GLU A 172 10.85 0.62 -14.64
C GLU A 172 10.43 1.71 -13.65
N TRP A 173 11.21 1.85 -12.58
CA TRP A 173 10.96 2.78 -11.47
C TRP A 173 12.20 3.61 -11.17
N VAL A 174 11.97 4.84 -10.75
CA VAL A 174 13.02 5.81 -10.41
C VAL A 174 12.68 6.50 -9.10
N LEU A 175 13.71 6.76 -8.32
CA LEU A 175 13.65 7.55 -7.10
C LEU A 175 14.30 8.90 -7.36
N ALA A 176 13.52 9.98 -7.29
CA ALA A 176 14.02 11.36 -7.39
C ALA A 176 13.72 12.09 -6.08
N GLY A 177 14.75 12.33 -5.25
CA GLY A 177 14.56 12.71 -3.85
C GLY A 177 13.76 11.64 -3.10
N LYS A 178 12.64 12.02 -2.48
CA LYS A 178 11.70 11.07 -1.82
C LYS A 178 10.57 10.59 -2.75
N ARG A 179 10.57 11.00 -4.02
CA ARG A 179 9.49 10.66 -4.95
C ARG A 179 9.84 9.41 -5.73
N LEU A 180 9.06 8.36 -5.51
CA LEU A 180 9.07 7.15 -6.34
C LEU A 180 8.10 7.32 -7.51
N ALA A 181 8.59 7.16 -8.75
CA ALA A 181 7.78 7.25 -9.96
C ALA A 181 8.13 6.15 -10.95
N ARG A 182 7.18 5.78 -11.81
CA ARG A 182 7.50 4.94 -12.97
C ARG A 182 8.34 5.77 -13.94
N TYR A 183 9.40 5.18 -14.50
CA TYR A 183 10.31 5.89 -15.39
C TYR A 183 9.59 6.55 -16.57
N ILE A 184 8.64 5.85 -17.19
CA ILE A 184 7.87 6.38 -18.32
C ILE A 184 7.01 7.60 -17.94
N ASP A 185 6.44 7.59 -16.73
CA ASP A 185 5.60 8.69 -16.26
C ASP A 185 6.49 9.87 -15.83
N TYR A 186 7.63 9.58 -15.21
CA TYR A 186 8.68 10.55 -14.91
C TYR A 186 9.07 11.32 -16.18
N VAL A 187 9.51 10.63 -17.23
CA VAL A 187 9.95 11.27 -18.50
C VAL A 187 8.84 12.11 -19.15
N ARG A 188 7.57 11.68 -19.05
CA ARG A 188 6.42 12.38 -19.63
C ARG A 188 6.13 13.74 -18.99
N GLU A 189 6.66 14.01 -17.80
CA GLU A 189 6.50 15.30 -17.12
C GLU A 189 7.25 16.44 -17.85
N GLY A 190 8.14 16.14 -18.80
CA GLY A 190 8.73 17.11 -19.75
C GLY A 190 9.87 17.97 -19.20
N ASN A 191 9.95 18.17 -17.87
CA ASN A 191 11.04 18.87 -17.19
C ASN A 191 11.68 17.97 -16.12
N VAL A 192 12.34 16.90 -16.56
CA VAL A 192 12.93 15.88 -15.69
C VAL A 192 14.41 16.12 -15.42
N ASP A 193 14.81 15.90 -14.17
CA ASP A 193 16.21 15.91 -13.74
C ASP A 193 16.77 14.48 -13.69
N PHE A 194 17.41 14.06 -14.78
CA PHE A 194 18.05 12.75 -14.83
C PHE A 194 19.30 12.61 -13.95
N GLY A 195 19.91 13.72 -13.50
CA GLY A 195 21.05 13.70 -12.59
C GLY A 195 20.62 13.48 -11.13
N GLY A 196 19.46 13.99 -10.75
CA GLY A 196 18.84 13.79 -9.44
C GLY A 196 17.91 12.58 -9.33
N ALA A 197 17.84 11.73 -10.36
CA ALA A 197 16.97 10.56 -10.41
C ALA A 197 17.76 9.25 -10.47
N TYR A 198 17.42 8.32 -9.59
CA TYR A 198 18.17 7.11 -9.34
C TYR A 198 17.34 5.87 -9.70
N PRO A 199 17.82 4.97 -10.58
CA PRO A 199 17.07 3.78 -10.97
C PRO A 199 16.85 2.81 -9.81
N VAL A 200 15.63 2.29 -9.70
CA VAL A 200 15.32 1.17 -8.81
C VAL A 200 15.73 -0.13 -9.50
N LEU A 201 16.54 -0.95 -8.82
CA LEU A 201 17.07 -2.18 -9.38
C LEU A 201 15.97 -3.22 -9.59
N ASN A 202 15.86 -3.68 -10.84
CA ASN A 202 15.08 -4.85 -11.23
C ASN A 202 15.98 -5.89 -11.91
N SER A 203 15.42 -7.05 -12.21
CA SER A 203 16.18 -8.16 -12.81
C SER A 203 16.79 -7.83 -14.18
N GLY A 204 16.10 -7.04 -15.01
CA GLY A 204 16.58 -6.61 -16.32
C GLY A 204 17.74 -5.62 -16.20
N LEU A 205 17.59 -4.63 -15.33
CA LEU A 205 18.63 -3.63 -15.05
C LEU A 205 19.90 -4.27 -14.47
N ARG A 206 19.76 -5.17 -13.48
CA ARG A 206 20.90 -5.92 -12.93
C ARG A 206 21.66 -6.69 -14.01
N LYS A 207 20.91 -7.37 -14.89
CA LYS A 207 21.51 -8.13 -16.00
C LYS A 207 22.25 -7.21 -16.98
N ALA A 208 21.67 -6.06 -17.31
CA ALA A 208 22.31 -5.08 -18.19
C ALA A 208 23.61 -4.52 -17.60
N LEU A 209 23.66 -4.38 -16.26
CA LEU A 209 24.83 -3.92 -15.51
C LEU A 209 25.82 -5.04 -15.16
N GLY A 210 25.56 -6.30 -15.54
CA GLY A 210 26.41 -7.43 -15.17
C GLY A 210 26.44 -7.75 -13.66
N MET A 211 25.47 -7.26 -12.90
CA MET A 211 25.39 -7.50 -11.45
C MET A 211 24.92 -8.91 -11.15
N ALA A 212 25.37 -9.46 -10.00
CA ALA A 212 24.90 -10.74 -9.52
C ALA A 212 23.38 -10.73 -9.30
N ALA A 213 22.73 -11.84 -9.64
CA ALA A 213 21.33 -12.04 -9.29
C ALA A 213 21.19 -12.12 -7.76
N PRO A 214 20.10 -11.58 -7.19
CA PRO A 214 19.85 -11.75 -5.76
C PRO A 214 19.77 -13.26 -5.44
N PRO A 215 20.26 -13.68 -4.25
CA PRO A 215 20.21 -15.07 -3.85
C PRO A 215 18.75 -15.58 -3.88
N ARG A 216 18.55 -16.81 -4.37
CA ARG A 216 17.21 -17.42 -4.36
C ARG A 216 16.78 -17.63 -2.91
N GLY A 217 15.61 -17.11 -2.54
CA GLY A 217 15.12 -17.11 -1.16
C GLY A 217 15.02 -18.51 -0.54
N GLN A 218 15.16 -18.57 0.78
CA GLN A 218 14.99 -19.80 1.57
C GLN A 218 13.52 -20.30 1.55
N PRO A 219 13.28 -21.62 1.74
CA PRO A 219 11.95 -22.21 1.63
C PRO A 219 10.94 -21.79 2.72
N ASN A 220 11.37 -21.26 3.88
CA ASN A 220 10.47 -20.78 4.93
C ASN A 220 10.50 -19.25 5.08
N GLN A 221 9.97 -18.54 4.09
CA GLN A 221 9.88 -17.07 4.07
C GLN A 221 8.91 -16.53 5.13
N TYR A 222 7.93 -17.34 5.57
CA TYR A 222 6.86 -16.88 6.45
C TYR A 222 7.37 -16.44 7.83
N THR A 223 8.28 -17.20 8.43
CA THR A 223 8.83 -16.85 9.76
C THR A 223 9.67 -15.57 9.71
N ALA A 224 10.49 -15.40 8.67
CA ALA A 224 11.28 -14.18 8.49
C ALA A 224 10.37 -12.96 8.21
N HIS A 225 9.42 -13.10 7.29
CA HIS A 225 8.45 -12.02 6.97
C HIS A 225 7.65 -11.58 8.19
N TYR A 226 7.24 -12.53 9.04
CA TYR A 226 6.52 -12.24 10.27
C TYR A 226 7.38 -11.42 11.25
N GLN A 227 8.68 -11.72 11.35
CA GLN A 227 9.58 -10.96 12.21
C GLN A 227 9.74 -9.51 11.71
N TYR A 228 10.00 -9.29 10.41
CA TYR A 228 10.03 -7.94 9.82
C TYR A 228 8.74 -7.16 10.07
N ILE A 229 7.58 -7.81 9.93
CA ILE A 229 6.29 -7.16 10.20
C ILE A 229 6.15 -6.77 11.68
N LYS A 230 6.58 -7.64 12.61
CA LYS A 230 6.55 -7.34 14.05
C LYS A 230 7.47 -6.18 14.42
N ASP A 231 8.67 -6.16 13.86
CA ASP A 231 9.66 -5.12 14.14
C ASP A 231 9.14 -3.77 13.60
N PHE A 232 8.64 -3.75 12.36
CA PHE A 232 7.98 -2.59 11.79
C PHE A 232 6.80 -2.10 12.64
N CYS A 233 5.93 -3.01 13.12
CA CYS A 233 4.82 -2.63 14.00
C CYS A 233 5.31 -2.01 15.31
N SER A 234 6.35 -2.58 15.92
CA SER A 234 6.89 -2.10 17.19
C SER A 234 7.53 -0.73 17.05
N GLN A 235 8.25 -0.51 15.95
CA GLN A 235 8.94 0.73 15.65
C GLN A 235 7.98 1.87 15.28
N TYR A 236 6.95 1.59 14.48
CA TYR A 236 6.11 2.64 13.91
C TYR A 236 4.67 2.64 14.43
N LEU A 237 4.03 1.48 14.50
CA LEU A 237 2.57 1.38 14.68
C LEU A 237 2.14 1.32 16.15
N TYR A 238 3.01 0.84 17.03
CA TYR A 238 2.72 0.74 18.47
C TYR A 238 3.15 1.99 19.26
N THR A 239 3.63 3.01 18.56
CA THR A 239 4.01 4.30 19.14
C THR A 239 2.77 5.08 19.58
N ALA A 240 2.94 5.94 20.59
CA ALA A 240 1.87 6.84 21.02
C ALA A 240 1.46 7.81 19.89
N ALA A 241 2.44 8.29 19.11
CA ALA A 241 2.19 9.18 17.98
C ALA A 241 1.30 8.55 16.91
N PHE A 242 1.59 7.31 16.49
CA PHE A 242 0.74 6.63 15.51
C PHE A 242 -0.65 6.31 16.08
N ARG A 243 -0.72 5.84 17.34
CA ARG A 243 -1.99 5.51 18.00
C ARG A 243 -2.91 6.70 18.21
N ALA A 244 -2.36 7.90 18.34
CA ALA A 244 -3.15 9.13 18.36
C ALA A 244 -3.87 9.38 17.02
N CYS A 245 -3.31 8.90 15.89
CA CYS A 245 -3.92 9.01 14.57
C CYS A 245 -4.84 7.83 14.24
N ILE A 246 -4.39 6.60 14.50
CA ILE A 246 -5.13 5.36 14.25
C ILE A 246 -4.91 4.43 15.45
N PRO A 247 -5.92 4.21 16.33
CA PRO A 247 -5.75 3.55 17.62
C PRO A 247 -5.63 2.02 17.49
N VAL A 248 -4.52 1.56 16.92
CA VAL A 248 -4.25 0.13 16.70
C VAL A 248 -4.04 -0.63 17.99
N LEU A 249 -4.64 -1.81 18.06
CA LEU A 249 -4.44 -2.73 19.16
C LEU A 249 -3.08 -3.40 19.05
N ASN A 250 -2.42 -3.63 20.18
CA ASN A 250 -1.10 -4.28 20.24
C ASN A 250 -1.18 -5.81 20.09
N ARG A 251 -1.96 -6.29 19.13
CA ARG A 251 -2.12 -7.73 18.85
C ARG A 251 -2.65 -7.95 17.44
N PHE A 252 -2.10 -8.95 16.75
CA PHE A 252 -2.68 -9.43 15.51
C PHE A 252 -3.95 -10.24 15.76
N LEU A 253 -4.86 -10.23 14.79
CA LEU A 253 -6.00 -11.15 14.81
C LEU A 253 -5.54 -12.60 14.63
N PRO A 254 -6.12 -13.56 15.37
CA PRO A 254 -5.81 -14.98 15.19
C PRO A 254 -6.28 -15.44 13.80
N ALA A 255 -5.54 -16.37 13.18
CA ALA A 255 -5.98 -16.96 11.93
C ALA A 255 -7.22 -17.82 12.18
N ASN A 256 -8.25 -17.67 11.35
CA ASN A 256 -9.41 -18.55 11.40
C ASN A 256 -8.99 -19.96 10.97
N SER A 257 -9.01 -20.91 11.92
CA SER A 257 -8.62 -22.30 11.69
C SER A 257 -9.40 -23.00 10.57
N LYS A 258 -10.59 -22.51 10.21
CA LYS A 258 -11.39 -23.04 9.09
C LYS A 258 -10.92 -22.60 7.70
N LEU A 259 -10.10 -21.55 7.62
CA LEU A 259 -9.59 -20.99 6.35
C LEU A 259 -8.12 -21.35 6.08
N VAL A 260 -7.44 -21.99 7.05
CA VAL A 260 -6.06 -22.46 6.88
C VAL A 260 -6.07 -23.75 6.06
N GLN A 261 -5.64 -23.69 4.80
CA GLN A 261 -5.34 -24.90 4.03
C GLN A 261 -4.04 -25.51 4.56
N VAL A 262 -4.16 -26.65 5.25
CA VAL A 262 -3.00 -27.44 5.67
C VAL A 262 -2.49 -28.22 4.46
N ILE A 263 -1.39 -27.76 3.86
CA ILE A 263 -0.68 -28.55 2.84
C ILE A 263 0.15 -29.59 3.60
N HIS A 264 -0.34 -30.82 3.66
CA HIS A 264 0.47 -31.95 4.13
C HIS A 264 1.56 -32.25 3.10
N GLN A 265 2.84 -32.10 3.48
CA GLN A 265 3.96 -32.66 2.73
C GLN A 265 3.95 -34.18 2.90
N ASN A 266 3.14 -34.88 2.10
CA ASN A 266 3.38 -36.29 1.84
C ASN A 266 4.24 -36.41 0.57
N ASN A 267 5.50 -36.76 0.78
CA ASN A 267 6.33 -37.38 -0.25
C ASN A 267 5.56 -38.55 -0.88
N HIS A 268 5.48 -38.61 -2.22
CA HIS A 268 5.75 -39.80 -3.04
C HIS A 268 5.52 -39.47 -4.53
N HIS A 269 6.51 -39.82 -5.34
CA HIS A 269 6.58 -39.94 -6.81
C HIS A 269 5.37 -39.45 -7.63
N GLN A 270 5.51 -38.31 -8.33
CA GLN A 270 4.64 -37.98 -9.46
C GLN A 270 5.28 -38.44 -10.78
N GLN A 271 4.72 -39.50 -11.36
CA GLN A 271 4.74 -39.69 -12.81
C GLN A 271 3.75 -38.71 -13.47
N PRO A 272 4.01 -38.22 -14.70
CA PRO A 272 3.19 -37.18 -15.33
C PRO A 272 1.88 -37.74 -15.89
N GLY A 273 0.76 -37.42 -15.22
CA GLY A 273 -0.60 -37.76 -15.65
C GLY A 273 -1.25 -36.67 -16.50
N LYS A 274 -1.71 -37.08 -17.69
CA LYS A 274 -2.30 -36.31 -18.79
C LYS A 274 -3.39 -35.30 -18.39
N ARG A 275 -3.35 -34.13 -19.04
CA ARG A 275 -4.46 -33.15 -19.12
C ARG A 275 -5.59 -33.71 -19.99
N THR A 276 -6.81 -33.71 -19.46
CA THR A 276 -8.04 -33.75 -20.27
C THR A 276 -8.91 -32.53 -19.90
N ARG A 277 -9.09 -31.65 -20.89
CA ARG A 277 -10.10 -30.59 -20.89
C ARG A 277 -11.45 -31.21 -21.23
N GLN A 278 -12.49 -30.96 -20.43
CA GLN A 278 -13.87 -31.11 -20.87
C GLN A 278 -14.52 -29.73 -20.85
N ALA A 279 -14.99 -29.33 -22.03
CA ALA A 279 -15.80 -28.14 -22.25
C ALA A 279 -17.27 -28.57 -22.19
N GLU A 280 -18.04 -27.96 -21.31
CA GLU A 280 -19.50 -28.10 -21.28
C GLU A 280 -20.11 -27.12 -22.29
N LYS A 281 -20.79 -27.68 -23.30
CA LYS A 281 -21.76 -26.96 -24.13
C LYS A 281 -23.15 -27.34 -23.63
N ASN A 282 -23.85 -26.37 -23.04
CA ASN A 282 -25.29 -26.44 -22.81
C ASN A 282 -26.01 -25.96 -24.08
N THR A 283 -26.79 -26.85 -24.70
CA THR A 283 -27.86 -26.50 -25.64
C THR A 283 -29.15 -27.07 -25.07
N SER A 284 -30.00 -26.19 -24.54
CA SER A 284 -31.40 -26.47 -24.22
C SER A 284 -32.25 -26.33 -25.48
N TRP A 285 -33.10 -27.32 -25.74
CA TRP A 285 -34.17 -27.25 -26.72
C TRP A 285 -35.37 -26.49 -26.15
N ASN A 286 -35.78 -25.43 -26.85
CA ASN A 286 -37.12 -25.25 -27.41
C ASN A 286 -37.01 -24.32 -28.61
#